data_AF-A0A255T542-F1
#
_entry.id   AF-A0A255T542-F1
#
_cell.length_a   1.000
_cell.length_b   1.000
_cell.length_c   1.000
_cell.angle_alpha   90.00
_cell.angle_beta   90.00
_cell.angle_gamma   90.00
#
_symmetry.space_group_name_H-M   'P 1'
#
loop_
_entity.id
_entity.type
_entity.pdbx_description
1 polymer ?
#
loop_
_entity_poly.entity_id
_entity_poly.type
_entity_poly.pdbx_seq_one_letter_code
_entity_poly.pdbx_strand_id
1 'polypeptide(L)'
;MKERMQKTSALANDCPQRDRTESERYGGVQTFMWMTEDNIVEVPFDKEHVLEVILSPDNLNKAYLAVLRNKGCGGIDKMSCEQLLPWLKANKDELIRSLLDGT
;
A
#
# COMPACT_ATOMS: atom_id res chain seq x y z
N MET A 1 33.66 22.25 -34.68
CA MET A 1 33.06 21.01 -35.20
C MET A 1 34.13 19.92 -35.24
N LYS A 2 33.92 18.80 -34.54
CA LYS A 2 34.45 17.48 -34.92
C LYS A 2 33.76 16.37 -34.10
N GLU A 3 32.94 15.64 -34.84
CA GLU A 3 32.45 14.26 -34.74
C GLU A 3 32.25 13.55 -33.39
N ARG A 4 31.01 13.12 -33.17
CA ARG A 4 30.64 11.94 -32.36
C ARG A 4 30.93 10.67 -33.16
N MET A 5 31.63 9.69 -32.58
CA MET A 5 31.46 8.27 -32.89
C MET A 5 31.66 7.41 -31.63
N GLN A 6 30.71 6.50 -31.41
CA GLN A 6 30.70 5.48 -30.34
C GLN A 6 31.71 4.34 -30.62
N LYS A 7 32.15 3.64 -29.56
CA LYS A 7 32.11 2.17 -29.52
C LYS A 7 32.33 1.60 -28.11
N THR A 8 31.57 0.54 -27.85
CA THR A 8 31.34 -0.26 -26.64
C THR A 8 32.56 -1.00 -26.09
N SER A 9 32.64 -1.14 -24.76
CA SER A 9 33.35 -2.24 -24.10
C SER A 9 32.42 -2.83 -23.04
N ALA A 10 32.15 -4.12 -23.17
CA ALA A 10 31.35 -4.90 -22.24
C ALA A 10 32.09 -5.07 -20.92
N LEU A 11 31.40 -4.78 -19.81
CA LEU A 11 31.65 -5.49 -18.55
C LEU A 11 30.31 -5.64 -17.84
N ALA A 12 29.70 -6.79 -18.07
CA ALA A 12 28.77 -7.38 -17.12
C ALA A 12 29.47 -7.41 -15.76
N ASN A 13 28.84 -6.83 -14.74
CA ASN A 13 28.99 -7.25 -13.35
C ASN A 13 27.71 -6.80 -12.63
N ASP A 14 26.78 -7.73 -12.61
CA ASP A 14 26.06 -8.13 -11.40
C ASP A 14 25.22 -7.06 -10.73
N CYS A 15 23.97 -6.93 -11.22
CA CYS A 15 22.87 -6.68 -10.30
C CYS A 15 22.98 -7.74 -9.18
N PRO A 16 23.13 -7.39 -7.90
CA PRO A 16 22.97 -8.39 -6.86
C PRO A 16 21.52 -8.86 -6.99
N GLN A 17 21.35 -10.07 -7.54
CA GLN A 17 20.15 -10.84 -7.33
C GLN A 17 20.04 -10.92 -5.81
N ARG A 18 19.13 -10.12 -5.24
CA ARG A 18 18.68 -10.34 -3.87
C ARG A 18 17.97 -11.68 -3.94
N ASP A 19 18.72 -12.75 -3.76
CA ASP A 19 18.21 -14.03 -3.32
C ASP A 19 17.46 -13.73 -2.04
N ARG A 20 16.15 -13.56 -2.20
CA ARG A 20 15.22 -13.60 -1.10
C ARG A 20 15.36 -15.00 -0.54
N THR A 21 16.10 -15.14 0.55
CA THR A 21 15.92 -16.30 1.40
C THR A 21 14.44 -16.25 1.79
N GLU A 22 13.66 -17.22 1.31
CA GLU A 22 12.28 -17.40 1.77
C GLU A 22 12.36 -17.53 3.28
N SER A 23 11.92 -16.50 4.01
CA SER A 23 11.70 -16.67 5.44
C SER A 23 10.56 -17.67 5.54
N GLU A 24 10.89 -18.84 6.09
CA GLU A 24 9.97 -19.89 6.47
C GLU A 24 8.68 -19.23 6.97
N ARG A 25 7.60 -19.36 6.17
CA ARG A 25 6.31 -18.74 6.49
C ARG A 25 5.76 -19.44 7.72
N TYR A 26 6.16 -18.96 8.90
CA TYR A 26 5.41 -19.21 10.11
C TYR A 26 4.02 -18.63 9.87
N GLY A 27 2.98 -19.46 10.00
CA GLY A 27 1.58 -19.09 9.81
C GLY A 27 1.10 -18.13 10.88
N GLY A 28 1.71 -16.95 10.96
CA GLY A 28 1.43 -15.87 11.87
C GLY A 28 0.68 -14.76 11.17
N VAL A 29 -0.37 -14.29 11.84
CA VAL A 29 -1.21 -13.13 11.51
C VAL A 29 -0.35 -11.96 11.00
N GLN A 30 -0.84 -11.24 9.98
CA GLN A 30 -0.18 -10.10 9.33
C GLN A 30 0.34 -9.06 10.36
N THR A 31 1.64 -9.05 10.62
CA THR A 31 2.31 -8.06 11.48
C THR A 31 2.58 -6.78 10.69
N PHE A 32 2.07 -5.63 11.17
CA PHE A 32 2.37 -4.32 10.58
C PHE A 32 3.78 -3.88 10.99
N MET A 33 4.75 -4.01 10.09
CA MET A 33 6.15 -3.58 10.31
C MET A 33 6.35 -2.15 9.81
N TRP A 34 6.82 -1.25 10.68
CA TRP A 34 7.30 0.08 10.27
C TRP A 34 8.82 0.03 10.07
N MET A 35 9.30 0.55 8.95
CA MET A 35 10.74 0.74 8.69
C MET A 35 11.11 2.17 9.04
N THR A 36 11.80 2.35 10.17
CA THR A 36 12.60 3.55 10.43
C THR A 36 14.04 3.24 10.07
N GLU A 37 14.77 4.26 9.61
CA GLU A 37 16.01 4.18 8.81
C GLU A 37 17.03 3.10 9.22
N ASP A 38 17.11 2.71 10.50
CA ASP A 38 18.05 1.69 10.99
C ASP A 38 17.46 0.57 11.87
N ASN A 39 16.14 0.47 12.09
CA ASN A 39 15.56 -0.60 12.93
C ASN A 39 14.13 -0.99 12.53
N ILE A 40 13.88 -2.31 12.48
CA ILE A 40 12.54 -2.91 12.41
C ILE A 40 11.97 -2.86 13.82
N VAL A 41 11.02 -1.96 14.07
CA VAL A 41 10.31 -1.89 15.35
C VAL A 41 8.96 -2.57 15.17
N GLU A 42 8.75 -3.67 15.89
CA GLU A 42 7.42 -4.23 16.06
C GLU A 42 6.61 -3.28 16.95
N VAL A 43 5.59 -2.65 16.38
CA VAL A 43 4.61 -1.88 17.16
C VAL A 43 3.61 -2.88 17.73
N PRO A 44 3.54 -3.07 19.06
CA PRO A 44 2.51 -3.90 19.64
C PRO A 44 1.15 -3.27 19.35
N PHE A 45 0.39 -3.91 18.46
CA PHE A 45 -1.03 -3.63 18.32
C PHE A 45 -1.79 -4.59 19.23
N ASP A 46 -2.69 -4.03 20.04
CA ASP A 46 -3.72 -4.82 20.68
C ASP A 46 -4.58 -5.41 19.55
N LYS A 47 -4.38 -6.70 19.26
CA LYS A 47 -5.05 -7.43 18.16
C LYS A 47 -6.58 -7.33 18.24
N GLU A 48 -7.09 -7.02 19.43
CA GLU A 48 -8.49 -6.89 19.79
C GLU A 48 -9.17 -5.67 19.11
N HIS A 49 -8.43 -4.60 18.78
CA HIS A 49 -9.00 -3.32 18.32
C HIS A 49 -8.59 -2.91 16.89
N VAL A 50 -8.06 -3.85 16.09
CA VAL A 50 -7.53 -3.56 14.75
C VAL A 50 -8.59 -2.95 13.82
N LEU A 51 -9.85 -3.43 13.88
CA LEU A 51 -10.92 -2.92 13.03
C LEU A 51 -11.23 -1.44 13.33
N GLU A 52 -11.20 -1.06 14.61
CA GLU A 52 -11.40 0.33 15.05
C GLU A 52 -10.30 1.25 14.50
N VAL A 53 -9.05 0.76 14.49
CA VAL A 53 -7.92 1.49 13.91
C VAL A 53 -8.08 1.63 12.39
N ILE A 54 -8.47 0.55 11.70
CA ILE A 54 -8.70 0.55 10.24
C ILE A 54 -9.79 1.57 9.88
N LEU A 55 -10.89 1.60 10.63
CA LEU A 55 -12.04 2.46 10.38
C LEU A 55 -11.89 3.87 10.99
N SER A 56 -10.76 4.15 11.66
CA SER A 56 -10.51 5.48 12.23
C SER A 56 -10.54 6.56 11.14
N PRO A 57 -11.14 7.75 11.42
CA PRO A 57 -11.23 8.83 10.44
C PRO A 57 -9.87 9.22 9.84
N ASP A 58 -8.82 9.22 10.66
CA ASP A 58 -7.47 9.56 10.24
C ASP A 58 -6.89 8.52 9.27
N ASN A 59 -7.08 7.23 9.54
CA ASN A 59 -6.62 6.17 8.65
C ASN A 59 -7.38 6.19 7.31
N LEU A 60 -8.71 6.34 7.34
CA LEU A 60 -9.53 6.42 6.13
C LEU A 60 -9.15 7.62 5.26
N ASN A 61 -8.84 8.77 5.86
CA ASN A 61 -8.36 9.94 5.12
C ASN A 61 -7.00 9.68 4.45
N LYS A 62 -6.05 9.04 5.17
CA LYS A 62 -4.75 8.64 4.59
C LYS A 62 -4.94 7.65 3.43
N ALA A 63 -5.84 6.68 3.58
CA ALA A 63 -6.15 5.70 2.54
C ALA A 63 -6.74 6.37 1.29
N TYR A 64 -7.71 7.28 1.47
CA TYR A 64 -8.29 8.05 0.38
C TYR A 64 -7.22 8.85 -0.40
N LEU A 65 -6.33 9.56 0.30
CA LEU A 65 -5.25 10.31 -0.34
C LEU A 65 -4.27 9.41 -1.09
N ALA A 66 -3.98 8.22 -0.56
CA ALA A 66 -3.12 7.25 -1.24
C ALA A 66 -3.76 6.74 -2.54
N VAL A 67 -5.06 6.45 -2.54
CA VAL A 67 -5.81 6.04 -3.75
C VAL A 67 -5.75 7.13 -4.81
N LEU A 68 -6.02 8.38 -4.44
CA LEU A 68 -5.94 9.51 -5.37
C LEU A 68 -4.52 9.72 -5.95
N ARG A 69 -3.48 9.51 -5.13
CA ARG A 69 -2.09 9.62 -5.59
C ARG A 69 -1.75 8.53 -6.61
N ASN A 70 -2.29 7.32 -6.43
CA ASN A 70 -1.99 6.18 -7.29
C ASN A 70 -2.65 6.28 -8.67
N LYS A 71 -3.76 7.01 -8.81
CA LYS A 71 -4.45 7.27 -10.09
C LYS A 71 -4.75 6.00 -10.90
N GLY A 72 -5.20 4.95 -10.21
CA GLY A 72 -5.57 3.68 -10.84
C GLY A 72 -6.83 3.78 -11.70
N CYS A 73 -7.01 2.80 -12.59
CA CYS A 73 -8.24 2.64 -13.35
C CYS A 73 -9.38 2.13 -12.46
N GLY A 74 -10.62 2.46 -12.83
CA GLY A 74 -11.82 1.98 -12.14
C GLY A 74 -11.94 0.45 -12.18
N GLY A 75 -12.58 -0.10 -11.15
CA GLY A 75 -12.81 -1.53 -11.00
C GLY A 75 -13.98 -2.04 -11.85
N ILE A 76 -14.64 -3.09 -11.37
CA ILE A 76 -15.82 -3.69 -12.01
C ILE A 76 -16.99 -2.69 -12.09
N ASP A 77 -17.10 -1.83 -11.08
CA ASP A 77 -18.08 -0.73 -11.00
C ASP A 77 -17.77 0.42 -11.97
N LYS A 78 -16.58 0.42 -12.58
CA LYS A 78 -16.06 1.46 -13.48
C LYS A 78 -16.00 2.85 -12.82
N MET A 79 -15.97 2.93 -11.49
CA MET A 79 -15.90 4.20 -10.77
C MET A 79 -14.50 4.80 -10.92
N SER A 80 -14.42 6.08 -11.31
CA SER A 80 -13.15 6.79 -11.42
C SER A 80 -12.70 7.39 -10.08
N CYS A 81 -11.41 7.78 -9.98
CA CYS A 81 -10.88 8.43 -8.78
C CYS A 81 -11.60 9.75 -8.47
N GLU A 82 -12.07 10.48 -9.48
CA GLU A 82 -12.81 11.74 -9.32
C GLU A 82 -14.20 11.52 -8.70
N GLN A 83 -14.82 10.36 -8.96
CA GLN A 83 -16.14 9.99 -8.45
C GLN A 83 -16.11 9.43 -7.02
N LEU A 84 -14.92 9.01 -6.55
CA LEU A 84 -14.74 8.38 -5.24
C LEU A 84 -15.18 9.28 -4.07
N LEU A 85 -14.77 10.55 -4.07
CA LEU A 85 -15.10 11.45 -2.96
C LEU A 85 -16.61 11.73 -2.85
N PRO A 86 -17.33 12.09 -3.94
CA PRO A 86 -18.79 12.19 -3.91
C PRO A 86 -19.47 10.92 -3.38
N TRP A 87 -19.00 9.75 -3.83
CA TRP A 87 -19.57 8.47 -3.40
C TRP A 87 -19.34 8.22 -1.91
N LEU A 88 -18.12 8.44 -1.41
CA LEU A 88 -17.81 8.29 0.02
C LEU A 88 -18.64 9.25 0.87
N LYS A 89 -18.85 10.51 0.43
CA LYS A 89 -19.69 11.46 1.18
C LYS A 89 -21.15 11.00 1.32
N ALA A 90 -21.69 10.31 0.32
CA ALA A 90 -23.05 9.82 0.33
C ALA A 90 -23.21 8.49 1.10
N ASN A 91 -22.20 7.62 1.05
CA ASN A 91 -22.34 6.22 1.50
C ASN A 91 -21.46 5.86 2.71
N LYS A 92 -20.58 6.75 3.19
CA LYS A 92 -19.59 6.42 4.24
C LYS A 92 -20.21 5.81 5.48
N ASP A 93 -21.30 6.37 6.00
CA ASP A 93 -21.87 5.91 7.27
C ASP A 93 -22.50 4.52 7.13
N GLU A 94 -23.13 4.24 5.99
CA GLU A 94 -23.67 2.91 5.67
C GLU A 94 -22.56 1.89 5.46
N LEU A 95 -21.51 2.26 4.70
CA LEU A 95 -20.34 1.42 4.49
C LEU A 95 -19.67 1.04 5.81
N ILE A 96 -19.44 2.01 6.71
CA ILE A 96 -18.83 1.76 8.02
C ILE A 96 -19.71 0.85 8.86
N ARG A 97 -21.03 1.07 8.88
CA ARG A 97 -21.96 0.20 9.60
C ARG A 97 -21.93 -1.23 9.08
N SER A 98 -22.01 -1.43 7.75
CA SER A 98 -21.94 -2.75 7.12
C SER A 98 -20.64 -3.49 7.49
N LEU A 99 -19.51 -2.78 7.49
CA LEU A 99 -18.21 -3.36 7.86
C LEU A 99 -18.13 -3.76 9.34
N LEU A 100 -18.77 -3.00 10.23
CA LEU A 100 -18.84 -3.32 11.67
C LEU A 100 -19.79 -4.48 11.95
N ASP A 101 -20.91 -4.53 11.25
CA ASP A 101 -21.94 -5.57 11.40
C ASP A 101 -21.58 -6.87 10.66
N GLY A 102 -20.63 -6.81 9.73
CA GLY A 102 -20.18 -7.96 8.92
C GLY A 102 -21.17 -8.38 7.83
N THR A 103 -22.02 -7.46 7.37
CA THR A 103 -23.05 -7.69 6.36
C THR A 103 -22.64 -7.27 4.95
#